data_AF-A0AA51MY09-F1
#
_entry.id   AF-A0AA51MY09-F1
#
_cell.length_a   1.000
_cell.length_b   1.000
_cell.length_c   1.000
_cell.angle_alpha   90.00
_cell.angle_beta   90.00
_cell.angle_gamma   90.00
#
_symmetry.space_group_name_H-M   'P 1'
#
loop_
_entity.id
_entity.type
_entity.pdbx_description
1 polymer ?
#
loop_
_entity_poly.entity_id
_entity_poly.type
_entity_poly.pdbx_seq_one_letter_code
_entity_poly.pdbx_strand_id
1 'polypeptide(L)' 'MDENMKLEEVRKEIEEKRKELNGIVIKGLDKEKIVTFSQELDILINKYHLLQLND' A
#
# COMPACT_ATOMS: atom_id res chain seq x y z
N MET A 1 -24.14 0.87 -3.70
CA MET A 1 -23.24 0.21 -2.75
C MET A 1 -21.88 0.84 -2.96
N ASP A 2 -21.60 1.78 -2.07
CA ASP A 2 -20.72 2.93 -2.14
C ASP A 2 -19.29 2.65 -2.64
N GLU A 3 -18.91 3.26 -3.75
CA GLU A 3 -17.52 3.38 -4.19
C GLU A 3 -16.63 4.01 -3.11
N ASN A 4 -17.20 4.89 -2.27
CA ASN A 4 -16.56 5.42 -1.07
C ASN A 4 -16.14 4.35 -0.05
N MET A 5 -16.94 3.29 0.14
CA MET A 5 -16.56 2.21 1.07
C MET A 5 -15.37 1.41 0.52
N LYS A 6 -15.34 1.15 -0.79
CA LYS A 6 -14.19 0.48 -1.44
C LYS A 6 -12.92 1.32 -1.34
N LEU A 7 -13.04 2.64 -1.45
CA LEU A 7 -11.90 3.55 -1.35
C LEU A 7 -11.32 3.59 0.07
N GLU A 8 -12.18 3.57 1.09
CA GLU A 8 -11.77 3.49 2.50
C GLU A 8 -11.09 2.16 2.83
N GLU A 9 -11.60 1.03 2.32
CA GLU A 9 -10.98 -0.29 2.52
C GLU A 9 -9.57 -0.34 1.92
N VAL A 10 -9.42 0.11 0.66
CA VAL A 10 -8.12 0.16 -0.02
C VAL A 10 -7.15 1.09 0.72
N ARG A 11 -7.65 2.22 1.25
CA ARG A 11 -6.84 3.14 2.05
C ARG A 11 -6.35 2.50 3.35
N LYS A 12 -7.21 1.75 4.05
CA LYS A 12 -6.84 0.99 5.25
C LYS A 12 -5.77 -0.05 4.95
N GLU A 13 -5.94 -0.83 3.88
CA GLU A 13 -4.94 -1.83 3.47
C GLU A 13 -3.57 -1.20 3.16
N ILE A 14 -3.55 -0.03 2.51
CA ILE A 14 -2.32 0.73 2.25
C ILE A 14 -1.66 1.17 3.56
N GLU A 15 -2.43 1.63 4.54
CA GLU A 15 -1.91 2.06 5.84
C GLU A 15 -1.32 0.91 6.67
N GLU A 16 -1.98 -0.25 6.66
CA GLU A 16 -1.48 -1.46 7.33
C GLU A 16 -0.17 -1.94 6.70
N LYS A 17 -0.13 -2.09 5.36
CA LYS A 17 1.09 -2.47 4.65
C LYS A 17 2.23 -1.46 4.86
N ARG A 18 1.94 -0.16 4.95
CA ARG A 18 2.95 0.86 5.29
C ARG A 18 3.51 0.69 6.70
N LYS A 19 2.67 0.38 7.69
CA LYS A 19 3.13 0.12 9.06
C LYS A 19 4.01 -1.12 9.13
N GLU A 20 3.64 -2.19 8.43
CA GLU A 20 4.46 -3.41 8.35
C GLU A 20 5.80 -3.16 7.67
N LEU A 21 5.81 -2.49 6.51
CA LEU A 21 7.05 -2.08 5.83
C LEU A 21 7.93 -1.26 6.77
N ASN A 22 7.39 -0.22 7.42
CA ASN A 22 8.17 0.60 8.34
C ASN A 22 8.74 -0.23 9.50
N GLY A 23 7.99 -1.21 10.01
CA GLY A 23 8.49 -2.15 11.02
C GLY A 23 9.67 -2.99 10.53
N ILE A 24 9.63 -3.45 9.28
CA ILE A 24 10.71 -4.23 8.66
C ILE A 24 11.94 -3.34 8.38
N VAL A 25 11.72 -2.12 7.89
CA VAL A 25 12.76 -1.12 7.61
C VAL A 25 13.48 -0.70 8.90
N ILE A 26 12.75 -0.37 9.97
CA ILE A 26 13.33 0.02 11.26
C ILE A 26 14.15 -1.12 11.87
N LYS A 27 13.71 -2.37 11.70
CA LYS A 27 14.46 -3.53 12.19
C LYS A 27 15.70 -3.84 11.36
N GLY A 28 15.86 -3.25 10.16
CA GLY A 28 17.06 -3.38 9.32
C GLY A 28 17.35 -4.82 8.86
N LEU A 29 16.35 -5.73 8.95
CA LEU A 29 16.58 -7.18 8.93
C LEU A 29 16.72 -7.77 7.52
N ASP A 30 16.16 -7.14 6.48
CA ASP A 30 16.15 -7.73 5.14
C ASP A 30 16.00 -6.67 4.05
N LYS A 31 17.11 -6.24 3.44
CA LYS A 31 17.10 -5.30 2.29
C LYS A 31 16.27 -5.85 1.12
N GLU A 32 16.28 -7.16 0.90
CA GLU A 32 15.53 -7.80 -0.17
C GLU A 32 14.02 -7.71 0.06
N LYS A 33 13.56 -7.91 1.31
CA LYS A 33 12.14 -7.70 1.66
C LYS A 33 11.74 -6.24 1.56
N ILE A 34 12.61 -5.30 1.93
CA ILE A 34 12.32 -3.86 1.79
C ILE A 34 12.08 -3.50 0.32
N VAL A 35 12.91 -4.01 -0.59
CA VAL A 35 12.75 -3.78 -2.04
C VAL A 35 11.46 -4.39 -2.54
N THR A 36 11.16 -5.65 -2.20
CA THR A 36 9.92 -6.32 -2.61
C THR A 36 8.68 -5.59 -2.10
N PHE A 37 8.63 -5.22 -0.82
CA PHE A 37 7.49 -4.48 -0.28
C PHE A 37 7.36 -3.08 -0.87
N SER A 38 8.48 -2.41 -1.20
CA SER A 38 8.43 -1.11 -1.90
C SER A 38 7.75 -1.25 -3.26
N GLN A 39 8.09 -2.29 -4.01
CA GLN A 39 7.47 -2.56 -5.32
C GLN A 39 5.98 -2.89 -5.18
N GLU A 40 5.59 -3.67 -4.16
CA GLU A 40 4.18 -3.96 -3.89
C GLU A 40 3.38 -2.68 -3.54
N LEU A 41 3.97 -1.77 -2.77
CA LEU A 41 3.36 -0.49 -2.42
C LEU A 41 3.19 0.41 -3.65
N ASP A 42 4.17 0.48 -4.55
CA ASP A 42 4.05 1.23 -5.80
C ASP A 42 2.91 0.71 -6.68
N ILE A 43 2.71 -0.60 -6.74
CA ILE A 43 1.59 -1.21 -7.48
C ILE A 43 0.23 -0.83 -6.85
N LEU A 44 0.15 -0.86 -5.52
CA LEU A 44 -1.05 -0.46 -4.77
C LEU A 44 -1.38 1.02 -4.95
N ILE A 45 -0.38 1.90 -4.91
CA ILE A 45 -0.52 3.33 -5.15
C ILE A 45 -0.99 3.60 -6.59
N ASN A 46 -0.41 2.92 -7.56
CA ASN A 46 -0.86 3.02 -8.95
C ASN A 46 -2.32 2.57 -9.14
N LYS A 47 -2.73 1.47 -8.50
CA LYS A 47 -4.14 1.03 -8.53
C LYS A 47 -5.07 2.07 -7.90
N TYR A 48 -4.68 2.67 -6.78
CA TYR A 48 -5.44 3.74 -6.14
C TYR A 48 -5.60 4.95 -7.06
N HIS A 49 -4.52 5.39 -7.72
CA HIS A 49 -4.58 6.50 -8.68
C HIS A 49 -5.44 6.17 -9.91
N LEU A 50 -5.36 4.94 -10.43
CA LEU A 50 -6.21 4.51 -11.54
C LEU A 50 -7.69 4.48 -11.16
N LEU A 51 -8.01 4.09 -9.93
CA LEU A 51 -9.38 4.12 -9.42
C LEU A 51 -9.87 5.57 -9.24
N GLN A 52 -9.03 6.48 -8.73
CA GLN A 52 -9.37 7.91 -8.63
C GLN A 52 -9.52 8.63 -9.99
N LEU A 53 -8.85 8.14 -11.04
CA LEU A 53 -8.90 8.73 -12.39
C LEU A 53 -10.10 8.27 -13.22
N ASN A 54 -10.80 7.22 -12.79
CA ASN A 54 -11.99 6.68 -13.46
C ASN A 54 -13.31 7.10 -12.78
N ASP A 55 -13.26 8.09 -11.87
CA ASP A 55 -14.39 8.73 -11.18
C ASP A 55 -14.74 10.08 -11.85
#